data_AF-A0A0S9QUI5-F1
#
_entry.id   AF-A0A0S9QUI5-F1
#
_cell.length_a   1.000
_cell.length_b   1.000
_cell.length_c   1.000
_cell.angle_alpha   90.00
_cell.angle_beta   90.00
_cell.angle_gamma   90.00
#
_symmetry.space_group_name_H-M   'P 1'
#
loop_
_entity.id
_entity.type
_entity.pdbx_description
1 polymer ?
#
loop_
_entity_poly.entity_id
_entity_poly.type
_entity_poly.pdbx_seq_one_letter_code
_entity_poly.pdbx_strand_id
1 'polypeptide(L)'
;MTQPMPGDARSLAGRVGAITFDTRLAGLTGLAVRGFLLSLVTFGIYRFWYVTDLRRYFWSRTVVDGSPGEYVGRGKELFLGFLVALAVLIPIYVAIFVATLSVPWLAPFGGALSFAILFVLGQFARYRGRRYRASRTLWRGIRLGQDGSAITYALMASGWALLTLATLGLAFPFMRASLERYRINHTLIGSSRMASSARGRSLLLPWLAFYLVVLVPVLAAVLAFFAASDFAIPADLFVAKPGGKPGETVFNSAYAGTPIATYGALLIGTISVSAPLGLLLIPFYRARETRIFMNAASLGPVRLASTLRARQFYWPYIVYMLSIVGFITVVGVVIGAGAVSIQTGGALNGAQWVIMLGLVLAYLGGALFFAVLYVRVITARLWAAVATTTRVENADGLDAILASGRRVGSGLNEGLADALDVGVALEIGF
;
A
#
# COMPACT_ATOMS: atom_id res chain seq x y z
N MET A 1 -16.46 44.46 -48.19
CA MET A 1 -16.35 43.05 -47.75
C MET A 1 -14.95 42.84 -47.18
N THR A 2 -14.79 43.06 -45.89
CA THR A 2 -13.52 42.83 -45.16
C THR A 2 -13.52 41.40 -44.65
N GLN A 3 -12.63 40.57 -45.17
CA GLN A 3 -12.38 39.22 -44.62
C GLN A 3 -11.92 39.33 -43.16
N PRO A 4 -12.41 38.49 -42.24
CA PRO A 4 -11.80 38.37 -40.92
C PRO A 4 -10.46 37.66 -41.06
N MET A 5 -9.42 38.24 -40.45
CA MET A 5 -8.10 37.64 -40.28
C MET A 5 -8.24 36.24 -39.64
N PRO A 6 -7.39 35.27 -40.01
CA PRO A 6 -7.35 33.98 -39.33
C PRO A 6 -6.83 34.20 -37.91
N GLY A 7 -7.75 34.44 -36.98
CA GLY A 7 -7.46 34.48 -35.56
C GLY A 7 -6.81 33.17 -35.14
N ASP A 8 -5.69 33.27 -34.45
CA ASP A 8 -4.93 32.17 -33.90
C ASP A 8 -5.82 31.11 -33.26
N ALA A 9 -6.01 30.00 -33.97
CA ALA A 9 -6.63 28.77 -33.45
C ALA A 9 -5.84 28.16 -32.27
N ARG A 10 -4.71 28.77 -31.88
CA ARG A 10 -3.94 28.44 -30.67
C ARG A 10 -4.53 29.02 -29.39
N SER A 11 -5.46 29.99 -29.46
CA SER A 11 -6.03 30.65 -28.27
C SER A 11 -7.11 29.83 -27.54
N LEU A 12 -7.60 28.73 -28.13
CA LEU A 12 -8.62 27.85 -27.52
C LEU A 12 -8.01 26.68 -26.72
N ALA A 13 -6.71 26.43 -26.83
CA ALA A 13 -6.04 25.41 -26.04
C ALA A 13 -5.57 26.07 -24.73
N GLY A 14 -6.36 25.88 -23.65
CA GLY A 14 -6.00 26.40 -22.32
C GLY A 14 -4.59 25.99 -21.89
N ARG A 15 -3.94 26.82 -21.08
CA ARG A 15 -2.55 26.63 -20.65
C ARG A 15 -2.33 25.23 -20.06
N VAL A 16 -1.23 24.58 -20.43
CA VAL A 16 -0.83 23.30 -19.84
C VAL A 16 0.17 23.55 -18.73
N GLY A 17 -0.22 23.30 -17.49
CA GLY A 17 0.62 23.39 -16.30
C GLY A 17 1.45 22.13 -16.09
N ALA A 18 2.74 22.29 -15.78
CA ALA A 18 3.63 21.16 -15.48
C ALA A 18 3.56 20.77 -14.00
N ILE A 19 3.62 19.48 -13.73
CA ILE A 19 3.91 18.94 -12.39
C ILE A 19 5.32 18.36 -12.44
N THR A 20 6.21 18.88 -11.60
CA THR A 20 7.61 18.47 -11.56
C THR A 20 8.01 18.07 -10.15
N PHE A 21 9.02 17.21 -10.06
CA PHE A 21 9.57 16.74 -8.80
C PHE A 21 11.10 16.71 -8.87
N ASP A 22 11.79 17.23 -7.86
CA ASP A 22 13.26 17.23 -7.83
C ASP A 22 13.82 15.81 -7.59
N THR A 23 14.27 15.19 -8.67
CA THR A 23 14.82 13.83 -8.69
C THR A 23 16.24 13.70 -8.15
N ARG A 24 16.93 14.80 -7.82
CA ARG A 24 18.27 14.74 -7.20
C ARG A 24 18.24 14.11 -5.81
N LEU A 25 17.09 14.19 -5.13
CA LEU A 25 16.84 13.57 -3.82
C LEU A 25 17.90 13.92 -2.74
N ALA A 26 18.52 15.10 -2.84
CA ALA A 26 19.57 15.52 -1.91
C ALA A 26 19.04 15.61 -0.46
N GLY A 27 19.70 14.90 0.45
CA GLY A 27 19.34 14.84 1.87
C GLY A 27 18.35 13.74 2.25
N LEU A 28 17.67 13.09 1.29
CA LEU A 28 16.66 12.06 1.60
C LEU A 28 17.23 10.85 2.35
N THR A 29 18.43 10.39 1.98
CA THR A 29 19.06 9.25 2.67
C THR A 29 19.45 9.58 4.10
N GLY A 30 20.02 10.77 4.35
CA GLY A 30 20.30 11.21 5.71
C GLY A 30 19.04 11.33 6.55
N LEU A 31 17.96 11.85 5.95
CA LEU A 31 16.64 11.90 6.60
C LEU A 31 16.10 10.49 6.94
N ALA A 32 16.20 9.54 6.01
CA ALA A 32 15.74 8.17 6.21
C ALA A 32 16.56 7.42 7.27
N VAL A 33 17.89 7.53 7.24
CA VAL A 33 18.79 6.92 8.22
C VAL A 33 18.53 7.51 9.61
N ARG A 34 18.51 8.84 9.74
CA ARG A 34 18.20 9.52 11.02
C ARG A 34 16.83 9.13 11.54
N GLY A 35 15.83 9.13 10.66
CA GLY A 35 14.46 8.75 10.99
C GLY A 35 14.35 7.31 11.50
N PHE A 36 15.04 6.38 10.86
CA PHE A 36 15.09 4.98 11.29
C PHE A 36 15.81 4.82 12.63
N LEU A 37 17.02 5.36 12.78
CA LEU A 37 17.81 5.22 14.01
C LEU A 37 17.11 5.83 15.22
N LEU A 38 16.54 7.03 15.07
CA LEU A 38 15.76 7.64 16.15
C LEU A 38 14.49 6.86 16.45
N SER A 39 13.82 6.30 15.43
CA SER A 39 12.65 5.43 15.65
C SER A 39 13.06 4.15 16.40
N LEU A 40 14.21 3.57 16.10
CA LEU A 40 14.72 2.39 16.82
C LEU A 40 15.02 2.72 18.29
N VAL A 41 15.77 3.78 18.56
CA VAL A 41 16.17 4.20 19.92
C VAL A 41 14.96 4.60 20.77
N THR A 42 13.92 5.16 20.15
CA THR A 42 12.69 5.57 20.84
C THR A 42 11.59 4.51 20.84
N PHE A 43 11.93 3.25 20.53
CA PHE A 43 10.98 2.12 20.46
C PHE A 43 9.74 2.41 19.59
N GLY A 44 9.97 3.10 18.47
CA GLY A 44 8.97 3.44 17.47
C GLY A 44 8.28 4.79 17.67
N ILE A 45 8.54 5.53 18.74
CA ILE A 45 7.87 6.82 19.00
C ILE A 45 8.28 7.87 17.96
N TYR A 46 9.55 7.96 17.57
CA TYR A 46 10.01 8.99 16.62
C TYR A 46 9.42 8.84 15.21
N ARG A 47 8.78 7.69 14.88
CA ARG A 47 8.18 7.46 13.56
C ARG A 47 7.17 8.53 13.15
N PHE A 48 6.47 9.15 14.10
CA PHE A 48 5.48 10.19 13.83
C PHE A 48 6.13 11.47 13.30
N TRP A 49 7.27 11.86 13.84
CA TRP A 49 8.06 13.00 13.35
C TRP A 49 8.72 12.66 12.02
N TYR A 50 9.30 11.46 11.93
CA TYR A 50 9.92 10.98 10.70
C TYR A 50 8.97 11.02 9.50
N VAL A 51 7.74 10.52 9.65
CA VAL A 51 6.74 10.57 8.55
C VAL A 51 6.35 12.00 8.20
N THR A 52 6.23 12.91 9.18
CA THR A 52 5.97 14.33 8.86
C THR A 52 7.13 15.00 8.14
N ASP A 53 8.37 14.64 8.46
CA ASP A 53 9.55 15.18 7.79
C ASP A 53 9.68 14.64 6.36
N LEU A 54 9.38 13.36 6.13
CA LEU A 54 9.28 12.80 4.78
C LEU A 54 8.22 13.54 3.96
N ARG A 55 7.03 13.75 4.50
CA ARG A 55 5.96 14.48 3.78
C ARG A 55 6.38 15.90 3.45
N ARG A 56 6.98 16.61 4.40
CA ARG A 56 7.52 17.97 4.18
C ARG A 56 8.57 17.97 3.07
N TYR A 57 9.45 16.95 3.05
CA TYR A 57 10.47 16.77 2.03
C TYR A 57 9.90 16.52 0.63
N PHE A 58 8.89 15.65 0.50
CA PHE A 58 8.29 15.33 -0.81
C PHE A 58 7.43 16.49 -1.34
N TRP A 59 6.62 17.12 -0.49
CA TRP A 59 5.76 18.23 -0.91
C TRP A 59 6.57 19.47 -1.31
N SER A 60 7.58 19.87 -0.53
CA SER A 60 8.40 21.05 -0.85
C SER A 60 9.20 20.92 -2.15
N ARG A 61 9.43 19.68 -2.60
CA ARG A 61 10.12 19.35 -3.86
C ARG A 61 9.17 19.00 -4.99
N THR A 62 7.86 19.08 -4.77
CA THR A 62 6.85 18.87 -5.81
C THR A 62 6.29 20.24 -6.22
N VAL A 63 6.57 20.65 -7.45
CA VAL A 63 6.12 21.91 -8.00
C VAL A 63 4.95 21.63 -8.93
N VAL A 64 3.78 22.18 -8.59
CA VAL A 64 2.58 22.13 -9.41
C VAL A 64 2.38 23.52 -9.98
N ASP A 65 2.41 23.62 -11.30
CA ASP A 65 2.16 24.87 -12.03
C ASP A 65 3.01 26.06 -11.52
N GLY A 66 4.31 25.82 -11.38
CA GLY A 66 5.29 26.84 -10.96
C GLY A 66 5.40 27.08 -9.45
N SER A 67 4.49 26.56 -8.63
CA SER A 67 4.53 26.73 -7.16
C SER A 67 4.73 25.41 -6.41
N PRO A 68 5.64 25.37 -5.41
CA PRO A 68 5.85 24.16 -4.60
C PRO A 68 4.66 23.90 -3.68
N GLY A 69 4.43 22.62 -3.38
CA GLY A 69 3.52 22.23 -2.30
C GLY A 69 4.17 22.42 -0.93
N GLU A 70 3.36 22.63 0.09
CA GLU A 70 3.81 22.79 1.47
C GLU A 70 3.04 21.87 2.39
N TYR A 71 3.74 21.22 3.33
CA TYR A 71 3.12 20.40 4.36
C TYR A 71 3.37 21.02 5.75
N VAL A 72 2.29 21.40 6.43
CA VAL A 72 2.32 22.05 7.76
C VAL A 72 1.87 21.15 8.90
N GLY A 73 1.73 19.84 8.64
CA GLY A 73 1.43 18.86 9.68
C GLY A 73 2.56 18.76 10.70
N ARG A 74 2.22 18.33 11.92
CA ARG A 74 3.15 18.22 13.05
C ARG A 74 3.16 16.80 13.59
N GLY A 75 4.34 16.22 13.83
CA GLY A 75 4.49 14.86 14.38
C GLY A 75 3.69 14.64 15.68
N LYS A 76 3.63 15.65 16.55
CA LYS A 76 2.83 15.61 17.79
C LYS A 76 1.33 15.40 17.56
N GLU A 77 0.76 15.92 16.46
CA GLU A 77 -0.66 15.72 16.13
C GLU A 77 -0.94 14.26 15.76
N LEU A 78 -0.01 13.62 15.03
CA LEU A 78 -0.11 12.20 14.73
C LEU A 78 0.10 11.36 16.00
N PHE A 79 1.11 11.67 16.81
CA PHE A 79 1.36 10.91 18.05
C PHE A 79 0.14 10.91 18.98
N LEU A 80 -0.46 12.08 19.21
CA LEU A 80 -1.66 12.20 20.04
C LEU A 80 -2.86 11.49 19.40
N GLY A 81 -2.97 11.58 18.07
CA GLY A 81 -3.96 10.81 17.33
C GLY A 81 -3.82 9.29 17.54
N PHE A 82 -2.60 8.77 17.54
CA PHE A 82 -2.32 7.36 17.81
C PHE A 82 -2.73 6.96 19.23
N LEU A 83 -2.46 7.81 20.23
CA LEU A 83 -2.88 7.52 21.61
C LEU A 83 -4.40 7.44 21.75
N VAL A 84 -5.14 8.34 21.10
CA VAL A 84 -6.60 8.26 21.10
C VAL A 84 -7.09 7.02 20.33
N ALA A 85 -6.46 6.69 19.20
CA ALA A 85 -6.78 5.46 18.48
C ALA A 85 -6.55 4.21 19.34
N LEU A 86 -5.45 4.17 20.11
CA LEU A 86 -5.16 3.10 21.06
C LEU A 86 -6.22 3.03 22.17
N ALA A 87 -6.62 4.19 22.71
CA ALA A 87 -7.65 4.30 23.75
C ALA A 87 -9.04 3.84 23.27
N VAL A 88 -9.32 3.90 21.96
CA VAL A 88 -10.55 3.35 21.36
C VAL A 88 -10.38 1.86 21.02
N LEU A 89 -9.24 1.48 20.46
CA LEU A 89 -9.00 0.13 19.93
C LEU A 89 -8.84 -0.92 21.03
N ILE A 90 -8.13 -0.58 22.12
CA ILE A 90 -7.90 -1.52 23.23
C ILE A 90 -9.24 -1.95 23.86
N PRO A 91 -10.15 -1.05 24.27
CA PRO A 91 -11.43 -1.46 24.85
C PRO A 91 -12.26 -2.32 23.88
N ILE A 92 -12.27 -2.01 22.59
CA ILE A 92 -12.98 -2.82 21.59
C ILE A 92 -12.39 -4.23 21.52
N TYR A 93 -11.07 -4.36 21.49
CA TYR A 93 -10.42 -5.66 21.46
C TYR A 93 -10.68 -6.47 22.73
N VAL A 94 -10.59 -5.82 23.90
CA VAL A 94 -10.92 -6.44 25.20
C VAL A 94 -12.39 -6.86 25.24
N ALA A 95 -13.31 -6.04 24.75
CA ALA A 95 -14.73 -6.38 24.71
C ALA A 95 -15.01 -7.59 23.82
N ILE A 96 -14.38 -7.66 22.64
CA ILE A 96 -14.51 -8.82 21.76
C ILE A 96 -13.92 -10.07 22.43
N PHE A 97 -12.72 -9.95 23.01
CA PHE A 97 -12.07 -11.03 23.74
C PHE A 97 -12.96 -11.58 24.87
N VAL A 98 -13.46 -10.70 25.74
CA VAL A 98 -14.39 -11.07 26.81
C VAL A 98 -15.66 -11.72 26.25
N ALA A 99 -16.29 -11.13 25.22
CA ALA A 99 -17.49 -11.70 24.62
C ALA A 99 -17.26 -13.12 24.06
N THR A 100 -16.12 -13.36 23.42
CA THR A 100 -15.77 -14.68 22.87
C THR A 100 -15.45 -15.72 23.94
N LEU A 101 -14.96 -15.30 25.11
CA LEU A 101 -14.73 -16.19 26.26
C LEU A 101 -16.01 -16.46 27.05
N SER A 102 -16.88 -15.46 27.21
CA SER A 102 -18.11 -15.57 28.00
C SER A 102 -19.22 -16.33 27.28
N VAL A 103 -19.18 -16.41 25.95
CA VAL A 103 -20.24 -17.00 25.14
C VAL A 103 -19.63 -18.08 24.23
N PRO A 104 -19.68 -19.37 24.62
CA PRO A 104 -18.97 -20.44 23.91
C PRO A 104 -19.30 -20.54 22.41
N TRP A 105 -20.53 -20.26 22.01
CA TRP A 105 -20.92 -20.30 20.59
C TRP A 105 -20.29 -19.17 19.75
N LEU A 106 -19.85 -18.07 20.38
CA LEU A 106 -19.14 -16.98 19.69
C LEU A 106 -17.65 -17.27 19.47
N ALA A 107 -17.07 -18.22 20.21
CA ALA A 107 -15.64 -18.51 20.16
C ALA A 107 -15.12 -18.80 18.73
N PRO A 108 -15.79 -19.62 17.88
CA PRO A 108 -15.35 -19.86 16.50
C PRO A 108 -15.41 -18.60 15.61
N PHE A 109 -16.27 -17.64 15.95
CA PHE A 109 -16.48 -16.42 15.17
C PHE A 109 -15.63 -15.24 15.65
N GLY A 110 -14.91 -15.37 16.77
CA GLY A 110 -14.14 -14.27 17.37
C GLY A 110 -13.17 -13.60 16.40
N GLY A 111 -12.47 -14.40 15.59
CA GLY A 111 -11.55 -13.90 14.56
C GLY A 111 -12.27 -13.14 13.44
N ALA A 112 -13.38 -13.69 12.94
CA ALA A 112 -14.18 -13.05 11.88
C ALA A 112 -14.83 -11.76 12.37
N LEU A 113 -15.36 -11.75 13.60
CA LEU A 113 -15.95 -10.56 14.23
C LEU A 113 -14.89 -9.47 14.44
N SER A 114 -13.73 -9.85 14.97
CA SER A 114 -12.59 -8.93 15.11
C SER A 114 -12.19 -8.34 13.77
N PHE A 115 -12.01 -9.18 12.75
CA PHE A 115 -11.68 -8.73 11.41
C PHE A 115 -12.72 -7.76 10.85
N ALA A 116 -14.02 -8.07 10.97
CA ALA A 116 -15.10 -7.21 10.46
C ALA A 116 -15.10 -5.83 11.13
N ILE A 117 -15.01 -5.77 12.45
CA ILE A 117 -14.99 -4.51 13.22
C ILE A 117 -13.72 -3.71 12.89
N LEU A 118 -12.55 -4.35 12.91
CA LEU A 118 -11.28 -3.71 12.60
C LEU A 118 -11.21 -3.25 11.15
N PHE A 119 -11.83 -3.96 10.21
CA PHE A 119 -11.93 -3.55 8.83
C PHE A 119 -12.72 -2.25 8.70
N VAL A 120 -13.91 -2.15 9.31
CA VAL A 120 -14.74 -0.93 9.30
C VAL A 120 -13.98 0.24 9.92
N LEU A 121 -13.38 0.05 11.10
CA LEU A 121 -12.56 1.06 11.78
C LEU A 121 -11.34 1.47 10.94
N GLY A 122 -10.69 0.52 10.27
CA GLY A 122 -9.58 0.77 9.37
C GLY A 122 -9.98 1.62 8.15
N GLN A 123 -11.14 1.36 7.55
CA GLN A 123 -11.66 2.20 6.45
C GLN A 123 -12.02 3.61 6.93
N PHE A 124 -12.65 3.72 8.11
CA PHE A 124 -12.91 4.99 8.77
C PHE A 124 -11.61 5.77 8.99
N ALA A 125 -10.59 5.07 9.50
CA ALA A 125 -9.30 5.66 9.78
C ALA A 125 -8.61 6.14 8.49
N ARG A 126 -8.57 5.33 7.42
CA ARG A 126 -8.00 5.76 6.13
C ARG A 126 -8.62 7.07 5.62
N TYR A 127 -9.95 7.20 5.69
CA TYR A 127 -10.62 8.42 5.23
C TYR A 127 -10.27 9.64 6.08
N ARG A 128 -10.27 9.49 7.41
CA ARG A 128 -9.91 10.56 8.35
C ARG A 128 -8.43 10.94 8.24
N GLY A 129 -7.55 9.98 8.02
CA GLY A 129 -6.13 10.22 7.80
C GLY A 129 -5.87 11.03 6.54
N ARG A 130 -6.53 10.67 5.42
CA ARG A 130 -6.49 11.48 4.19
C ARG A 130 -7.01 12.90 4.41
N ARG A 131 -8.12 13.06 5.13
CA ARG A 131 -8.67 14.38 5.49
C ARG A 131 -7.68 15.23 6.28
N TYR A 132 -6.98 14.65 7.25
CA TYR A 132 -5.91 15.33 8.00
C TYR A 132 -4.75 15.74 7.07
N ARG A 133 -4.29 14.84 6.19
CA ARG A 133 -3.22 15.16 5.24
C ARG A 133 -3.61 16.28 4.29
N ALA A 134 -4.83 16.27 3.76
CA ALA A 134 -5.36 17.34 2.93
C ALA A 134 -5.40 18.67 3.70
N SER A 135 -5.95 18.69 4.91
CA SER A 135 -6.04 19.91 5.74
C SER A 135 -4.69 20.46 6.18
N ARG A 136 -3.61 19.66 6.10
CA ARG A 136 -2.22 20.05 6.38
C ARG A 136 -1.35 20.26 5.14
N THR A 137 -1.93 20.19 3.94
CA THR A 137 -1.25 20.48 2.68
C THR A 137 -1.70 21.84 2.14
N LEU A 138 -0.75 22.67 1.72
CA LEU A 138 -0.99 23.94 1.04
C LEU A 138 -0.32 23.97 -0.32
N TRP A 139 -0.88 24.77 -1.21
CA TRP A 139 -0.30 25.09 -2.50
C TRP A 139 -0.61 26.56 -2.79
N ARG A 140 0.41 27.39 -3.08
CA ARG A 140 0.27 28.86 -3.21
C ARG A 140 -0.38 29.53 -1.98
N GLY A 141 -0.13 28.99 -0.78
CA GLY A 141 -0.79 29.41 0.45
C GLY A 141 -2.26 28.99 0.56
N ILE A 142 -2.85 28.39 -0.48
CA ILE A 142 -4.21 27.87 -0.48
C ILE A 142 -4.21 26.47 0.12
N ARG A 143 -5.03 26.28 1.14
CA ARG A 143 -5.12 25.02 1.88
C ARG A 143 -6.01 24.01 1.14
N LEU A 144 -5.56 22.76 1.10
CA LEU A 144 -6.38 21.63 0.67
C LEU A 144 -7.32 21.20 1.80
N GLY A 145 -8.41 20.52 1.47
CA GLY A 145 -9.36 20.04 2.46
C GLY A 145 -10.07 18.79 1.99
N GLN A 146 -10.75 18.13 2.93
CA GLN A 146 -11.65 17.05 2.60
C GLN A 146 -12.87 17.11 3.52
N ASP A 147 -14.06 17.16 2.93
CA ASP A 147 -15.32 17.05 3.67
C ASP A 147 -15.93 15.65 3.54
N GLY A 148 -17.23 15.51 3.68
CA GLY A 148 -17.91 14.20 3.70
C GLY A 148 -17.74 13.42 5.00
N SER A 149 -18.56 12.38 5.13
CA SER A 149 -18.61 11.50 6.30
C SER A 149 -17.61 10.35 6.17
N ALA A 150 -16.77 10.17 7.18
CA ALA A 150 -15.86 9.03 7.28
C ALA A 150 -16.62 7.71 7.53
N ILE A 151 -17.76 7.78 8.23
CA ILE A 151 -18.62 6.62 8.50
C ILE A 151 -19.26 6.14 7.19
N THR A 152 -19.81 7.06 6.40
CA THR A 152 -20.39 6.73 5.09
C THR A 152 -19.34 6.09 4.18
N TYR A 153 -18.11 6.62 4.16
CA TYR A 153 -17.00 5.99 3.44
C TYR A 153 -16.71 4.58 3.95
N ALA A 154 -16.62 4.38 5.27
CA ALA A 154 -16.31 3.09 5.88
C ALA A 154 -17.38 2.03 5.60
N LEU A 155 -18.66 2.39 5.73
CA LEU A 155 -19.79 1.50 5.42
C LEU A 155 -19.83 1.17 3.92
N MET A 156 -19.65 2.17 3.05
CA MET A 156 -19.55 1.95 1.61
C MET A 156 -18.39 1.00 1.26
N ALA A 157 -17.20 1.22 1.82
CA ALA A 157 -16.03 0.36 1.61
C ALA A 157 -16.27 -1.07 2.12
N SER A 158 -16.99 -1.22 3.24
CA SER A 158 -17.35 -2.52 3.81
C SER A 158 -18.36 -3.26 2.94
N GLY A 159 -19.41 -2.59 2.46
CA GLY A 159 -20.36 -3.17 1.53
C GLY A 159 -19.69 -3.61 0.21
N TRP A 160 -18.79 -2.79 -0.32
CA TRP A 160 -18.00 -3.17 -1.49
C TRP A 160 -17.03 -4.33 -1.22
N ALA A 161 -16.44 -4.41 -0.03
CA ALA A 161 -15.55 -5.52 0.33
C ALA A 161 -16.32 -6.84 0.39
N LEU A 162 -17.52 -6.84 0.97
CA LEU A 162 -18.42 -8.00 0.98
C LEU A 162 -18.82 -8.42 -0.44
N LEU A 163 -19.19 -7.47 -1.29
CA LEU A 163 -19.52 -7.76 -2.70
C LEU A 163 -18.30 -8.28 -3.47
N THR A 164 -17.11 -7.75 -3.19
CA THR A 164 -15.86 -8.24 -3.79
C THR A 164 -15.57 -9.67 -3.36
N LEU A 165 -15.76 -9.99 -2.08
CA LEU A 165 -15.61 -11.36 -1.57
C LEU A 165 -16.63 -12.31 -2.22
N ALA A 166 -17.91 -11.92 -2.24
CA ALA A 166 -19.00 -12.72 -2.82
C ALA A 166 -18.84 -12.97 -4.33
N THR A 167 -18.14 -12.09 -5.03
CA THR A 167 -17.89 -12.20 -6.48
C THR A 167 -16.48 -12.72 -6.81
N LEU A 168 -15.79 -13.33 -5.84
CA LEU A 168 -14.41 -13.84 -5.97
C LEU A 168 -13.41 -12.81 -6.52
N GLY A 169 -13.64 -11.53 -6.23
CA GLY A 169 -12.80 -10.41 -6.68
C GLY A 169 -13.38 -9.60 -7.84
N LEU A 170 -14.45 -10.01 -8.52
CA LEU A 170 -14.90 -9.36 -9.76
C LEU A 170 -15.40 -7.93 -9.52
N ALA A 171 -15.98 -7.66 -8.35
CA ALA A 171 -16.42 -6.33 -7.96
C ALA A 171 -15.27 -5.38 -7.55
N PHE A 172 -14.04 -5.87 -7.41
CA PHE A 172 -12.88 -5.08 -6.98
C PHE A 172 -12.66 -3.80 -7.82
N PRO A 173 -12.57 -3.82 -9.17
CA PRO A 173 -12.41 -2.60 -9.96
C PRO A 173 -13.56 -1.59 -9.78
N PHE A 174 -14.78 -2.05 -9.53
CA PHE A 174 -15.94 -1.20 -9.27
C PHE A 174 -15.87 -0.57 -7.88
N MET A 175 -15.46 -1.34 -6.87
CA MET A 175 -15.13 -0.84 -5.54
C MET A 175 -14.08 0.28 -5.64
N ARG A 176 -12.95 0.03 -6.30
CA ARG A 176 -11.85 0.99 -6.41
C ARG A 176 -12.31 2.31 -7.04
N ALA A 177 -13.04 2.25 -8.15
CA ALA A 177 -13.59 3.44 -8.79
C ALA A 177 -14.65 4.16 -7.94
N SER A 178 -15.49 3.43 -7.20
CA SER A 178 -16.52 4.03 -6.33
C SER A 178 -15.92 4.76 -5.13
N LEU A 179 -14.97 4.11 -4.45
CA LEU A 179 -14.23 4.71 -3.35
C LEU A 179 -13.42 5.92 -3.84
N GLU A 180 -12.82 5.85 -5.02
CA GLU A 180 -12.13 6.98 -5.63
C GLU A 180 -13.06 8.18 -5.86
N ARG A 181 -14.22 7.97 -6.49
CA ARG A 181 -15.20 9.04 -6.71
C ARG A 181 -15.61 9.69 -5.40
N TYR A 182 -15.91 8.91 -4.37
CA TYR A 182 -16.28 9.47 -3.07
C TYR A 182 -15.15 10.32 -2.50
N ARG A 183 -13.90 9.85 -2.52
CA ARG A 183 -12.79 10.62 -1.94
C ARG A 183 -12.48 11.90 -2.72
N ILE A 184 -12.45 11.86 -4.06
CA ILE A 184 -12.15 13.03 -4.89
C ILE A 184 -13.30 14.04 -4.86
N ASN A 185 -14.57 13.59 -4.93
CA ASN A 185 -15.72 14.50 -4.87
C ASN A 185 -15.82 15.25 -3.54
N HIS A 186 -15.21 14.72 -2.48
CA HIS A 186 -15.11 15.37 -1.18
C HIS A 186 -13.78 16.09 -0.96
N THR A 187 -12.88 16.12 -1.95
CA THR A 187 -11.61 16.86 -1.88
C THR A 187 -11.82 18.31 -2.33
N LEU A 188 -11.20 19.24 -1.61
CA LEU A 188 -11.30 20.69 -1.79
C LEU A 188 -9.91 21.29 -1.97
N ILE A 189 -9.80 22.28 -2.84
CA ILE A 189 -8.62 23.13 -2.97
C ILE A 189 -9.14 24.55 -2.78
N GLY A 190 -8.87 25.15 -1.61
CA GLY A 190 -9.49 26.41 -1.23
C GLY A 190 -11.02 26.31 -1.24
N SER A 191 -11.68 27.25 -1.91
CA SER A 191 -13.15 27.26 -2.07
C SER A 191 -13.67 26.29 -3.13
N SER A 192 -12.80 25.74 -4.00
CA SER A 192 -13.18 24.91 -5.13
C SER A 192 -13.21 23.42 -4.78
N ARG A 193 -14.18 22.69 -5.34
CA ARG A 193 -14.39 21.26 -5.12
C ARG A 193 -13.92 20.44 -6.32
N MET A 194 -13.16 19.38 -6.05
CA MET A 194 -12.76 18.42 -7.07
C MET A 194 -13.92 17.48 -7.44
N ALA A 195 -13.86 16.92 -8.64
CA ALA A 195 -14.78 15.91 -9.13
C ALA A 195 -13.99 14.76 -9.77
N SER A 196 -14.51 13.54 -9.69
CA SER A 196 -13.95 12.38 -10.37
C SER A 196 -14.98 11.65 -11.20
N SER A 197 -14.62 11.38 -12.46
CA SER A 197 -15.40 10.61 -13.42
C SER A 197 -14.99 9.12 -13.49
N ALA A 198 -14.24 8.63 -12.50
CA ALA A 198 -13.63 7.30 -12.54
C ALA A 198 -14.68 6.18 -12.70
N ARG A 199 -14.44 5.24 -13.62
CA ARG A 199 -15.36 4.12 -13.92
C ARG A 199 -14.73 2.78 -13.56
N GLY A 200 -15.51 1.86 -13.00
CA GLY A 200 -15.00 0.50 -12.69
C GLY A 200 -14.61 -0.26 -13.96
N ARG A 201 -15.36 -0.09 -15.04
CA ARG A 201 -15.11 -0.75 -16.33
C ARG A 201 -13.71 -0.46 -16.90
N SER A 202 -13.16 0.73 -16.70
CA SER A 202 -11.79 1.05 -17.16
C SER A 202 -10.70 0.29 -16.42
N LEU A 203 -10.99 -0.22 -15.21
CA LEU A 203 -10.06 -1.04 -14.42
C LEU A 203 -10.30 -2.54 -14.59
N LEU A 204 -11.39 -2.95 -15.25
CA LEU A 204 -11.77 -4.35 -15.39
C LEU A 204 -10.73 -5.15 -16.20
N LEU A 205 -10.32 -4.63 -17.37
CA LEU A 205 -9.38 -5.36 -18.23
C LEU A 205 -8.01 -5.59 -17.56
N PRO A 206 -7.36 -4.60 -16.92
CA PRO A 206 -6.16 -4.85 -16.11
C PRO A 206 -6.39 -5.84 -14.96
N TRP A 207 -7.58 -5.86 -14.35
CA TRP A 207 -7.92 -6.76 -13.26
C TRP A 207 -8.09 -8.21 -13.72
N LEU A 208 -8.67 -8.43 -14.92
CA LEU A 208 -8.83 -9.77 -15.50
C LEU A 208 -7.48 -10.47 -15.76
N ALA A 209 -6.37 -9.74 -15.83
CA ALA A 209 -5.04 -10.36 -15.86
C ALA A 209 -4.75 -11.18 -14.60
N PHE A 210 -5.20 -10.75 -13.41
CA PHE A 210 -5.10 -11.55 -12.18
C PHE A 210 -5.97 -12.79 -12.25
N TYR A 211 -7.13 -12.72 -12.89
CA TYR A 211 -7.96 -13.89 -13.11
C TYR A 211 -7.24 -14.91 -13.97
N LEU A 212 -6.72 -14.47 -15.12
CA LEU A 212 -6.05 -15.34 -16.07
C LEU A 212 -4.77 -15.97 -15.50
N VAL A 213 -3.98 -15.20 -14.75
CA VAL A 213 -2.64 -15.62 -14.29
C VAL A 213 -2.66 -16.29 -12.92
N VAL A 214 -3.63 -15.94 -12.06
CA VAL A 214 -3.66 -16.42 -10.68
C VAL A 214 -4.93 -17.23 -10.41
N LEU A 215 -6.10 -16.61 -10.53
CA LEU A 215 -7.34 -17.26 -10.08
C LEU A 215 -7.68 -18.51 -10.87
N VAL A 216 -7.71 -18.43 -12.21
CA VAL A 216 -8.12 -19.53 -13.08
C VAL A 216 -7.17 -20.72 -12.99
N PRO A 217 -5.83 -20.57 -13.11
CA PRO A 217 -4.92 -21.70 -12.98
C PRO A 217 -4.98 -22.34 -11.60
N VAL A 218 -4.99 -21.55 -10.53
CA VAL A 218 -5.05 -22.07 -9.15
C VAL A 218 -6.39 -22.76 -8.90
N LEU A 219 -7.51 -22.15 -9.29
CA LEU A 219 -8.83 -22.76 -9.13
C LEU A 219 -8.94 -24.06 -9.94
N ALA A 220 -8.46 -24.10 -11.18
CA ALA A 220 -8.44 -25.30 -11.99
C ALA A 220 -7.59 -26.41 -11.35
N ALA A 221 -6.42 -26.08 -10.82
CA ALA A 221 -5.56 -27.04 -10.13
C ALA A 221 -6.17 -27.54 -8.81
N VAL A 222 -6.84 -26.66 -8.06
CA VAL A 222 -7.58 -27.02 -6.84
C VAL A 222 -8.72 -27.98 -7.20
N LEU A 223 -9.55 -27.64 -8.19
CA LEU A 223 -10.67 -28.48 -8.62
C LEU A 223 -10.19 -29.84 -9.15
N ALA A 224 -9.08 -29.87 -9.91
CA ALA A 224 -8.48 -31.12 -10.38
C ALA A 224 -7.97 -31.99 -9.22
N PHE A 225 -7.34 -31.39 -8.21
CA PHE A 225 -6.91 -32.09 -7.00
C PHE A 225 -8.10 -32.65 -6.22
N PHE A 226 -9.15 -31.86 -6.00
CA PHE A 226 -10.37 -32.31 -5.33
C PHE A 226 -11.09 -33.43 -6.09
N ALA A 227 -11.17 -33.32 -7.42
CA ALA A 227 -11.75 -34.38 -8.25
C ALA A 227 -10.93 -35.68 -8.17
N ALA A 228 -9.59 -35.58 -8.11
CA ALA A 228 -8.71 -36.72 -7.98
C ALA A 228 -8.74 -37.38 -6.59
N SER A 229 -9.26 -36.67 -5.58
CA SER A 229 -9.41 -37.16 -4.21
C SER A 229 -10.87 -37.55 -3.89
N ASP A 230 -11.73 -37.75 -4.89
CA ASP A 230 -13.16 -38.02 -4.70
C ASP A 230 -13.86 -37.01 -3.77
N PHE A 231 -13.44 -35.75 -3.83
CA PHE A 231 -13.88 -34.66 -2.96
C PHE A 231 -13.60 -34.84 -1.45
N ALA A 232 -12.78 -35.84 -1.08
CA ALA A 232 -12.32 -36.10 0.27
C ALA A 232 -10.79 -35.98 0.35
N ILE A 233 -10.28 -34.98 1.06
CA ILE A 233 -8.84 -34.81 1.28
C ILE A 233 -8.38 -35.86 2.30
N PRO A 234 -7.49 -36.82 1.96
CA PRO A 234 -7.07 -37.84 2.91
C PRO A 234 -6.31 -37.24 4.09
N ALA A 235 -6.69 -37.61 5.32
CA ALA A 235 -6.08 -37.07 6.53
C ALA A 235 -4.61 -37.48 6.71
N ASP A 236 -4.20 -38.57 6.05
CA ASP A 236 -2.87 -39.16 6.07
C ASP A 236 -2.03 -38.81 4.83
N LEU A 237 -2.41 -37.76 4.08
CA LEU A 237 -1.62 -37.21 2.95
C LEU A 237 -0.15 -36.96 3.33
N PHE A 238 0.06 -36.52 4.57
CA PHE A 238 1.37 -36.36 5.17
C PHE A 238 1.46 -37.21 6.43
N VAL A 239 2.49 -38.04 6.51
CA VAL A 239 2.79 -38.91 7.67
C VAL A 239 4.06 -38.44 8.36
N ALA A 240 4.23 -38.77 9.63
CA ALA A 240 5.47 -38.47 10.35
C ALA A 240 6.66 -39.11 9.63
N LYS A 241 7.73 -38.35 9.43
CA LYS A 241 8.93 -38.85 8.78
C LYS A 241 9.58 -39.93 9.65
N PRO A 242 9.79 -41.16 9.14
CA PRO A 242 10.51 -42.19 9.90
C PRO A 242 11.93 -41.71 10.26
N GLY A 243 12.26 -41.69 11.55
CA GLY A 243 13.55 -41.17 12.05
C GLY A 243 13.71 -39.65 11.96
N GLY A 244 12.65 -38.90 11.64
CA GLY A 244 12.65 -37.43 11.62
C GLY A 244 12.50 -36.81 13.01
N LYS A 245 12.65 -35.48 13.07
CA LYS A 245 12.40 -34.73 14.32
C LYS A 245 10.90 -34.71 14.63
N PRO A 246 10.50 -34.55 15.91
CA PRO A 246 9.08 -34.37 16.26
C PRO A 246 8.43 -33.25 15.44
N GLY A 247 7.32 -33.56 14.76
CA GLY A 247 6.59 -32.63 13.90
C GLY A 247 7.06 -32.58 12.44
N GLU A 248 8.13 -33.29 12.07
CA GLU A 248 8.56 -33.42 10.68
C GLU A 248 7.67 -34.41 9.94
N THR A 249 7.04 -33.97 8.86
CA THR A 249 6.15 -34.80 8.03
C THR A 249 6.71 -34.98 6.63
N VAL A 250 6.36 -36.11 6.00
CA VAL A 250 6.67 -36.43 4.60
C VAL A 250 5.40 -36.84 3.89
N PHE A 251 5.38 -36.65 2.56
CA PHE A 251 4.30 -37.14 1.72
C PHE A 251 4.18 -38.65 1.87
N ASN A 252 2.97 -39.14 2.10
CA ASN A 252 2.73 -40.56 2.29
C ASN A 252 2.95 -41.34 0.99
N SER A 253 3.89 -42.29 1.02
CA SER A 253 4.26 -43.10 -0.15
C SER A 253 3.12 -43.97 -0.67
N ALA A 254 2.06 -44.21 0.12
CA ALA A 254 0.85 -44.91 -0.33
C ALA A 254 0.16 -44.20 -1.51
N TYR A 255 0.31 -42.88 -1.60
CA TYR A 255 -0.24 -42.10 -2.71
C TYR A 255 0.74 -41.95 -3.88
N ALA A 256 1.97 -42.47 -3.79
CA ALA A 256 2.94 -42.39 -4.88
C ALA A 256 2.40 -43.06 -6.14
N GLY A 257 2.46 -42.37 -7.28
CA GLY A 257 1.93 -42.87 -8.56
C GLY A 257 0.40 -42.78 -8.70
N THR A 258 -0.33 -42.31 -7.69
CA THR A 258 -1.77 -42.08 -7.78
C THR A 258 -2.09 -40.72 -8.41
N PRO A 259 -3.34 -40.52 -8.89
CA PRO A 259 -3.82 -39.21 -9.31
C PRO A 259 -3.66 -38.14 -8.22
N ILE A 260 -3.88 -38.49 -6.94
CA ILE A 260 -3.75 -37.57 -5.80
C ILE A 260 -2.35 -36.95 -5.73
N ALA A 261 -1.29 -37.77 -5.83
CA ALA A 261 0.09 -37.26 -5.85
C ALA A 261 0.35 -36.37 -7.07
N THR A 262 -0.14 -36.78 -8.24
CA THR A 262 0.08 -36.06 -9.50
C THR A 262 -0.58 -34.68 -9.50
N TYR A 263 -1.87 -34.60 -9.16
CA TYR A 263 -2.60 -33.34 -9.09
C TYR A 263 -2.20 -32.49 -7.88
N GLY A 264 -1.75 -33.11 -6.78
CA GLY A 264 -1.16 -32.39 -5.65
C GLY A 264 0.14 -31.69 -6.04
N ALA A 265 1.03 -32.37 -6.75
CA ALA A 265 2.25 -31.78 -7.30
C ALA A 265 1.93 -30.68 -8.33
N LEU A 266 0.93 -30.89 -9.19
CA LEU A 266 0.46 -29.88 -10.14
C LEU A 266 -0.07 -28.64 -9.42
N LEU A 267 -0.84 -28.80 -8.34
CA LEU A 267 -1.36 -27.70 -7.53
C LEU A 267 -0.22 -26.88 -6.92
N ILE A 268 0.76 -27.55 -6.28
CA ILE A 268 1.93 -26.89 -5.70
C ILE A 268 2.74 -26.16 -6.78
N GLY A 269 2.99 -26.82 -7.91
CA GLY A 269 3.69 -26.21 -9.06
C GLY A 269 2.95 -25.00 -9.61
N THR A 270 1.63 -25.10 -9.75
CA THR A 270 0.76 -24.01 -10.22
C THR A 270 0.78 -22.82 -9.28
N ILE A 271 0.70 -23.04 -7.96
CA ILE A 271 0.82 -21.97 -6.96
C ILE A 271 2.22 -21.34 -7.01
N SER A 272 3.26 -22.16 -7.13
CA SER A 272 4.66 -21.70 -7.17
C SER A 272 4.96 -20.82 -8.39
N VAL A 273 4.27 -21.03 -9.52
CA VAL A 273 4.37 -20.19 -10.72
C VAL A 273 3.41 -19.00 -10.66
N SER A 274 2.15 -19.21 -10.27
CA SER A 274 1.12 -18.18 -10.23
C SER A 274 1.41 -17.09 -9.19
N ALA A 275 1.94 -17.44 -8.02
CA ALA A 275 2.23 -16.48 -6.95
C ALA A 275 3.22 -15.37 -7.36
N PRO A 276 4.44 -15.68 -7.87
CA PRO A 276 5.37 -14.65 -8.32
C PRO A 276 4.83 -13.87 -9.53
N LEU A 277 4.13 -14.52 -10.47
CA LEU A 277 3.51 -13.82 -11.60
C LEU A 277 2.42 -12.83 -11.12
N GLY A 278 1.62 -13.22 -10.13
CA GLY A 278 0.65 -12.35 -9.47
C GLY A 278 1.31 -11.13 -8.82
N LEU A 279 2.43 -11.31 -8.13
CA LEU A 279 3.22 -10.20 -7.58
C LEU A 279 3.71 -9.25 -8.67
N LEU A 280 4.14 -9.77 -9.83
CA LEU A 280 4.55 -8.96 -10.98
C LEU A 280 3.39 -8.21 -11.65
N LEU A 281 2.14 -8.62 -11.45
CA LEU A 281 0.97 -7.87 -11.93
C LEU A 281 0.63 -6.66 -11.05
N ILE A 282 1.08 -6.61 -9.79
CA ILE A 282 0.77 -5.51 -8.87
C ILE A 282 1.27 -4.15 -9.41
N PRO A 283 2.54 -3.97 -9.82
CA PRO A 283 3.01 -2.69 -10.36
C PRO A 283 2.27 -2.29 -11.64
N PHE A 284 1.91 -3.27 -12.49
CA PHE A 284 1.14 -3.03 -13.71
C PHE A 284 -0.27 -2.50 -13.41
N TYR A 285 -0.99 -3.16 -12.51
CA TYR A 285 -2.33 -2.73 -12.11
C TYR A 285 -2.29 -1.37 -11.44
N ARG A 286 -1.37 -1.15 -10.50
CA ARG A 286 -1.21 0.12 -9.79
C ARG A 286 -0.91 1.28 -10.75
N ALA A 287 -0.02 1.09 -11.73
CA ALA A 287 0.27 2.14 -12.70
C ALA A 287 -0.94 2.49 -13.57
N ARG A 288 -1.70 1.49 -14.04
CA ARG A 288 -2.92 1.73 -14.82
C ARG A 288 -4.02 2.37 -13.98
N GLU A 289 -4.18 1.92 -12.74
CA GLU A 289 -5.11 2.49 -11.77
C GLU A 289 -4.81 3.98 -11.54
N THR A 290 -3.57 4.31 -11.18
CA THR A 290 -3.16 5.70 -10.97
C THR A 290 -3.37 6.54 -12.23
N ARG A 291 -2.98 6.05 -13.42
CA ARG A 291 -3.21 6.77 -14.68
C ARG A 291 -4.69 7.08 -14.90
N ILE A 292 -5.57 6.08 -14.73
CA ILE A 292 -7.01 6.24 -14.93
C ILE A 292 -7.60 7.21 -13.93
N PHE A 293 -7.20 7.14 -12.66
CA PHE A 293 -7.72 8.04 -11.61
C PHE A 293 -7.24 9.47 -11.81
N MET A 294 -5.98 9.68 -12.17
CA MET A 294 -5.49 11.02 -12.53
C MET A 294 -6.29 11.59 -13.72
N ASN A 295 -6.47 10.82 -14.80
CA ASN A 295 -7.27 11.26 -15.96
C ASN A 295 -8.76 11.50 -15.65
N ALA A 296 -9.28 10.92 -14.57
CA ALA A 296 -10.67 11.07 -14.16
C ALA A 296 -10.90 12.29 -13.27
N ALA A 297 -9.85 12.85 -12.67
CA ALA A 297 -9.92 13.92 -11.69
C ALA A 297 -9.93 15.31 -12.36
N SER A 298 -10.82 16.17 -11.87
CA SER A 298 -11.00 17.54 -12.37
C SER A 298 -11.34 18.52 -11.25
N LEU A 299 -11.05 19.79 -11.45
CA LEU A 299 -11.45 20.91 -10.59
C LEU A 299 -12.07 21.99 -11.49
N GLY A 300 -13.41 21.96 -11.62
CA GLY A 300 -14.10 22.79 -12.60
C GLY A 300 -13.60 22.53 -14.03
N PRO A 301 -13.09 23.54 -14.76
CA PRO A 301 -12.54 23.35 -16.11
C PRO A 301 -11.13 22.73 -16.12
N VAL A 302 -10.44 22.74 -14.98
CA VAL A 302 -9.08 22.20 -14.84
C VAL A 302 -9.12 20.68 -14.76
N ARG A 303 -8.27 19.99 -15.52
CA ARG A 303 -8.20 18.52 -15.50
C ARG A 303 -6.78 18.04 -15.27
N LEU A 304 -6.64 16.90 -14.61
CA LEU A 304 -5.37 16.19 -14.56
C LEU A 304 -5.29 15.24 -15.74
N ALA A 305 -4.15 15.24 -16.43
CA ALA A 305 -3.87 14.31 -17.52
C ALA A 305 -2.56 13.58 -17.23
N SER A 306 -2.61 12.25 -17.23
CA SER A 306 -1.47 11.38 -16.93
C SER A 306 -1.14 10.43 -18.07
N THR A 307 0.15 10.39 -18.41
CA THR A 307 0.74 9.49 -19.40
C THR A 307 1.48 8.31 -18.77
N LEU A 308 1.30 8.10 -17.45
CA LEU A 308 2.00 7.09 -16.64
C LEU A 308 1.97 5.70 -17.29
N ARG A 309 3.15 5.09 -17.45
CA ARG A 309 3.30 3.75 -18.03
C ARG A 309 3.70 2.75 -16.95
N ALA A 310 3.25 1.50 -17.10
CA ALA A 310 3.57 0.41 -16.16
C ALA A 310 5.09 0.23 -15.92
N ARG A 311 5.92 0.40 -16.96
CA ARG A 311 7.39 0.29 -16.85
C ARG A 311 8.00 1.20 -15.78
N GLN A 312 7.39 2.36 -15.52
CA GLN A 312 7.90 3.32 -14.54
C GLN A 312 7.67 2.83 -13.10
N PHE A 313 6.66 1.99 -12.89
CA PHE A 313 6.43 1.35 -11.60
C PHE A 313 7.29 0.10 -11.45
N TYR A 314 7.46 -0.72 -12.50
CA TYR A 314 8.22 -1.97 -12.42
C TYR A 314 9.65 -1.80 -11.86
N TRP A 315 10.39 -0.82 -12.36
CA TRP A 315 11.80 -0.68 -12.01
C TRP A 315 12.06 -0.50 -10.49
N PRO A 316 11.35 0.40 -9.78
CA PRO A 316 11.37 0.44 -8.31
C PRO A 316 11.18 -0.91 -7.62
N TYR A 317 10.14 -1.67 -8.01
CA TYR A 317 9.84 -2.96 -7.38
C TYR A 317 10.91 -4.01 -7.68
N ILE A 318 11.41 -4.07 -8.93
CA ILE A 318 12.47 -5.00 -9.32
C ILE A 318 13.74 -4.76 -8.50
N VAL A 319 14.18 -3.50 -8.40
CA VAL A 319 15.39 -3.16 -7.62
C VAL A 319 15.21 -3.54 -6.15
N TYR A 320 14.05 -3.28 -5.56
CA TYR A 320 13.76 -3.65 -4.18
C TYR A 320 13.72 -5.17 -3.98
N MET A 321 13.07 -5.92 -4.89
CA MET A 321 12.98 -7.37 -4.83
C MET A 321 14.36 -8.04 -5.01
N LEU A 322 15.16 -7.59 -5.98
CA LEU A 322 16.52 -8.10 -6.17
C LEU A 322 17.42 -7.80 -4.97
N SER A 323 17.21 -6.65 -4.30
CA SER A 323 17.91 -6.33 -3.06
C SER A 323 17.53 -7.29 -1.93
N ILE A 324 16.25 -7.67 -1.82
CA ILE A 324 15.77 -8.68 -0.86
C ILE A 324 16.41 -10.04 -1.15
N VAL A 325 16.35 -10.50 -2.40
CA VAL A 325 16.94 -11.79 -2.80
C VAL A 325 18.44 -11.80 -2.49
N GLY A 326 19.17 -10.76 -2.91
CA GLY A 326 20.61 -10.64 -2.64
C GLY A 326 20.93 -10.65 -1.15
N PHE A 327 20.17 -9.92 -0.34
CA PHE A 327 20.35 -9.91 1.11
C PHE A 327 20.09 -11.28 1.74
N ILE A 328 18.99 -11.95 1.37
CA ILE A 328 18.65 -13.30 1.86
C ILE A 328 19.74 -14.29 1.45
N THR A 329 20.25 -14.21 0.21
CA THR A 329 21.36 -15.06 -0.25
C THR A 329 22.62 -14.83 0.58
N VAL A 330 23.02 -13.58 0.80
CA VAL A 330 24.20 -13.25 1.62
C VAL A 330 24.04 -13.75 3.05
N VAL A 331 22.89 -13.47 3.69
CA VAL A 331 22.61 -13.95 5.06
C VAL A 331 22.58 -15.47 5.12
N GLY A 332 21.97 -16.13 4.13
CA GLY A 332 21.93 -17.59 4.02
C GLY A 332 23.30 -18.22 3.87
N VAL A 333 24.19 -17.63 3.06
CA VAL A 333 25.59 -18.07 2.92
C VAL A 333 26.35 -17.90 4.24
N VAL A 334 26.17 -16.77 4.95
CA VAL A 334 26.81 -16.52 6.26
C VAL A 334 26.33 -17.53 7.30
N ILE A 335 25.02 -17.78 7.39
CA ILE A 335 24.43 -18.77 8.29
C ILE A 335 24.96 -20.17 7.96
N GLY A 336 24.97 -20.54 6.68
CA GLY A 336 25.46 -21.84 6.21
C GLY A 336 26.93 -22.07 6.55
N ALA A 337 27.78 -21.08 6.29
CA ALA A 337 29.21 -21.13 6.63
C ALA A 337 29.44 -21.23 8.14
N GLY A 338 28.66 -20.49 8.93
CA GLY A 338 28.69 -20.58 10.40
C GLY A 338 28.28 -21.96 10.92
N ALA A 339 27.23 -22.54 10.34
CA ALA A 339 26.76 -23.88 10.70
C ALA A 339 27.79 -24.97 10.41
N VAL A 340 28.46 -24.91 9.25
CA VAL A 340 29.55 -25.84 8.89
C VAL A 340 30.72 -25.70 9.88
N SER A 341 31.11 -24.47 10.19
CA SER A 341 32.23 -24.20 11.12
C SER A 341 31.98 -24.76 12.52
N ILE A 342 30.74 -24.68 13.02
CA ILE A 342 30.34 -25.27 14.31
C ILE A 342 30.42 -26.80 14.27
N GLN A 343 30.02 -27.43 13.16
CA GLN A 343 30.05 -28.89 13.01
C GLN A 343 31.47 -29.46 12.94
N THR A 344 32.41 -28.73 12.31
CA THR A 344 33.78 -29.21 12.10
C THR A 344 34.76 -28.83 13.21
N GLY A 345 34.53 -27.73 13.94
CA GLY A 345 35.52 -27.14 14.85
C GLY A 345 35.36 -27.47 16.34
N GLY A 346 34.30 -28.16 16.74
CA GLY A 346 33.92 -28.30 18.15
C GLY A 346 33.39 -26.98 18.73
N ALA A 347 32.32 -27.03 19.51
CA ALA A 347 31.64 -25.84 20.02
C ALA A 347 32.53 -25.06 21.01
N LEU A 348 33.33 -24.12 20.52
CA LEU A 348 33.82 -23.04 21.36
C LEU A 348 32.62 -22.15 21.68
N ASN A 349 32.16 -22.15 22.92
CA ASN A 349 31.02 -21.33 23.39
C ASN A 349 31.08 -19.86 22.92
N GLY A 350 32.27 -19.31 22.67
CA GLY A 350 32.46 -17.97 22.10
C GLY A 350 32.02 -17.82 20.63
N ALA A 351 32.19 -18.84 19.78
CA ALA A 351 31.84 -18.77 18.36
C ALA A 351 30.33 -18.64 18.13
N GLN A 352 29.52 -19.29 18.97
CA GLN A 352 28.05 -19.19 18.91
C GLN A 352 27.58 -17.77 19.22
N TRP A 353 28.13 -17.12 20.25
CA TRP A 353 27.79 -15.73 20.58
C TRP A 353 28.18 -14.75 19.48
N VAL A 354 29.34 -14.96 18.84
CA VAL A 354 29.77 -14.13 17.70
C VAL A 354 28.81 -14.29 16.52
N ILE A 355 28.37 -15.51 16.20
CA ILE A 355 27.38 -15.75 15.13
C ILE A 355 26.04 -15.10 15.48
N MET A 356 25.54 -15.29 16.71
CA MET A 356 24.29 -14.68 17.16
C MET A 356 24.34 -13.15 17.10
N LEU A 357 25.42 -12.55 17.60
CA LEU A 357 25.64 -11.11 17.52
C LEU A 357 25.71 -10.64 16.06
N GLY A 358 26.42 -11.37 15.21
CA GLY A 358 26.50 -11.11 13.77
C GLY A 358 25.14 -11.15 13.09
N LEU A 359 24.26 -12.11 13.44
CA LEU A 359 22.90 -12.19 12.92
C LEU A 359 22.03 -11.04 13.39
N VAL A 360 22.15 -10.62 14.66
CA VAL A 360 21.45 -9.43 15.17
C VAL A 360 21.91 -8.17 14.42
N LEU A 361 23.22 -8.01 14.22
CA LEU A 361 23.78 -6.88 13.47
C LEU A 361 23.36 -6.91 12.00
N ALA A 362 23.34 -8.09 11.36
CA ALA A 362 22.86 -8.28 10.00
C ALA A 362 21.37 -7.95 9.89
N TYR A 363 20.56 -8.37 10.87
CA TYR A 363 19.14 -8.03 10.93
C TYR A 363 18.92 -6.53 11.07
N LEU A 364 19.60 -5.86 12.02
CA LEU A 364 19.46 -4.41 12.22
C LEU A 364 19.99 -3.60 11.04
N GLY A 365 21.15 -3.98 10.50
CA GLY A 365 21.74 -3.37 9.31
C GLY A 365 20.88 -3.58 8.07
N GLY A 366 20.33 -4.79 7.90
CA GLY A 366 19.37 -5.13 6.85
C GLY A 366 18.08 -4.32 6.98
N ALA A 367 17.51 -4.22 8.18
CA ALA A 367 16.32 -3.41 8.44
C ALA A 367 16.54 -1.93 8.09
N LEU A 368 17.68 -1.35 8.48
CA LEU A 368 18.06 0.00 8.09
C LEU A 368 18.21 0.12 6.57
N PHE A 369 18.94 -0.80 5.95
CA PHE A 369 19.17 -0.83 4.50
C PHE A 369 17.85 -0.87 3.72
N PHE A 370 16.93 -1.77 4.09
CA PHE A 370 15.63 -1.89 3.45
C PHE A 370 14.71 -0.70 3.75
N ALA A 371 14.76 -0.12 4.94
CA ALA A 371 14.02 1.11 5.24
C ALA A 371 14.47 2.27 4.34
N VAL A 372 15.79 2.43 4.16
CA VAL A 372 16.37 3.45 3.28
C VAL A 372 16.05 3.17 1.81
N LEU A 373 16.21 1.92 1.37
CA LEU A 373 15.87 1.50 0.01
C LEU A 373 14.39 1.72 -0.28
N TYR A 374 13.50 1.38 0.64
CA TYR A 374 12.07 1.59 0.46
C TYR A 374 11.76 3.07 0.21
N VAL A 375 12.32 3.97 1.03
CA VAL A 375 12.10 5.42 0.83
C VAL A 375 12.72 5.94 -0.46
N ARG A 376 13.95 5.53 -0.79
CA ARG A 376 14.68 6.09 -1.93
C ARG A 376 14.31 5.47 -3.27
N VAL A 377 13.99 4.18 -3.29
CA VAL A 377 13.71 3.42 -4.52
C VAL A 377 12.22 3.30 -4.74
N ILE A 378 11.45 2.86 -3.75
CA ILE A 378 10.00 2.69 -3.91
C ILE A 378 9.32 4.05 -3.82
N THR A 379 9.34 4.68 -2.65
CA THR A 379 8.56 5.88 -2.37
C THR A 379 8.93 7.04 -3.29
N ALA A 380 10.21 7.40 -3.38
CA ALA A 380 10.64 8.55 -4.16
C ALA A 380 10.48 8.38 -5.68
N ARG A 381 10.76 7.19 -6.23
CA ARG A 381 10.63 6.98 -7.68
C ARG A 381 9.18 6.82 -8.11
N LEU A 382 8.34 6.18 -7.31
CA LEU A 382 6.91 6.12 -7.61
C LEU A 382 6.28 7.51 -7.51
N TRP A 383 6.65 8.31 -6.50
CA TRP A 383 6.25 9.71 -6.39
C TRP A 383 6.68 10.52 -7.62
N ALA A 384 7.96 10.44 -7.98
CA ALA A 384 8.50 11.10 -9.18
C ALA A 384 7.78 10.65 -10.45
N ALA A 385 7.51 9.35 -10.62
CA ALA A 385 6.83 8.82 -11.78
C ALA A 385 5.42 9.39 -11.91
N VAL A 386 4.67 9.48 -10.81
CA VAL A 386 3.32 10.07 -10.83
C VAL A 386 3.38 11.57 -11.09
N ALA A 387 4.23 12.31 -10.38
CA ALA A 387 4.37 13.75 -10.53
C ALA A 387 4.77 14.13 -11.97
N THR A 388 5.86 13.56 -12.49
CA THR A 388 6.43 13.95 -13.79
C THR A 388 5.65 13.48 -15.01
N THR A 389 4.75 12.50 -14.86
CA THR A 389 3.90 12.01 -15.96
C THR A 389 2.51 12.63 -15.95
N THR A 390 2.21 13.44 -14.93
CA THR A 390 0.93 14.12 -14.77
C THR A 390 1.11 15.60 -15.11
N ARG A 391 0.18 16.14 -15.88
CA ARG A 391 0.11 17.56 -16.23
C ARG A 391 -1.28 18.09 -15.89
N VAL A 392 -1.36 19.40 -15.75
CA VAL A 392 -2.61 20.12 -15.55
C VAL A 392 -3.07 20.69 -16.89
N GLU A 393 -4.24 20.29 -17.36
CA GLU A 393 -4.87 20.88 -18.55
C GLU A 393 -5.80 22.02 -18.12
N ASN A 394 -5.85 23.10 -18.92
CA ASN A 394 -6.55 24.35 -18.60
C ASN A 394 -6.09 24.96 -17.27
N ALA A 395 -4.78 25.02 -17.05
CA ALA A 395 -4.15 25.50 -15.82
C ALA A 395 -4.51 26.95 -15.45
N ASP A 396 -4.98 27.76 -16.41
CA ASP A 396 -5.49 29.12 -16.14
C ASP A 396 -6.65 29.11 -15.12
N GLY A 397 -7.44 28.03 -15.07
CA GLY A 397 -8.49 27.87 -14.07
C GLY A 397 -7.96 27.71 -12.63
N LEU A 398 -6.66 27.41 -12.45
CA LEU A 398 -6.05 27.35 -11.12
C LEU A 398 -5.86 28.73 -10.51
N ASP A 399 -5.64 29.76 -11.33
CA ASP A 399 -5.45 31.14 -10.86
C ASP A 399 -6.75 31.75 -10.29
N ALA A 400 -7.90 31.19 -10.68
CA ALA A 400 -9.21 31.58 -10.17
C ALA A 400 -9.56 30.96 -8.79
N ILE A 401 -8.73 30.05 -8.26
CA ILE A 401 -9.01 29.40 -6.98
C ILE A 401 -8.77 30.38 -5.83
N LEU A 402 -9.80 30.58 -5.02
CA LEU A 402 -9.73 31.42 -3.83
C LEU A 402 -9.46 30.59 -2.57
N ALA A 403 -8.81 31.20 -1.58
CA ALA A 403 -8.64 30.60 -0.27
C ALA A 403 -10.01 30.36 0.40
N SER A 404 -10.18 29.22 1.07
CA SER A 404 -11.41 28.93 1.81
C SER A 404 -11.46 29.69 3.13
N GLY A 405 -12.62 30.24 3.48
CA GLY A 405 -12.91 30.74 4.84
C GLY A 405 -13.22 29.66 5.89
N ARG A 406 -13.20 28.37 5.53
CA ARG A 406 -13.50 27.28 6.48
C ARG A 406 -12.42 27.20 7.55
N ARG A 407 -12.83 27.24 8.83
CA ARG A 407 -11.91 27.01 9.96
C ARG A 407 -11.40 25.58 9.92
N VAL A 408 -10.11 25.43 10.20
CA VAL A 408 -9.46 24.12 10.26
C VAL A 408 -9.99 23.34 11.46
N GLY A 409 -10.38 22.09 11.26
CA GLY A 409 -10.72 21.19 12.37
C GLY A 409 -9.52 21.04 13.32
N SER A 410 -9.78 20.80 14.61
CA SER A 410 -8.71 20.54 15.57
C SER A 410 -7.82 19.41 15.06
N GLY A 411 -6.50 19.64 14.99
CA GLY A 411 -5.51 18.67 14.52
C GLY A 411 -5.51 17.38 15.35
N LEU A 412 -5.99 17.45 16.60
CA LEU A 412 -6.15 16.32 17.52
C LEU A 412 -7.30 15.40 17.10
N ASN A 413 -8.44 15.96 16.69
CA ASN A 413 -9.59 15.18 16.24
C ASN A 413 -9.32 14.52 14.88
N GLU A 414 -8.63 15.22 13.97
CA GLU A 414 -8.39 14.74 12.60
C GLU A 414 -7.15 13.84 12.49
N GLY A 415 -6.11 14.04 13.31
CA GLY A 415 -4.87 13.26 13.32
C GLY A 415 -5.00 11.82 13.87
N LEU A 416 -6.10 11.52 14.57
CA LEU A 416 -6.44 10.22 15.18
C LEU A 416 -6.18 9.03 14.26
N ALA A 417 -6.51 9.22 13.00
CA ALA A 417 -6.61 8.13 12.06
C ALA A 417 -5.41 8.00 11.11
N ASP A 418 -4.73 9.11 10.83
CA ASP A 418 -3.47 9.11 10.07
C ASP A 418 -2.36 8.40 10.86
N ALA A 419 -2.49 8.40 12.19
CA ALA A 419 -1.53 7.83 13.13
C ALA A 419 -1.50 6.28 13.15
N LEU A 420 -2.59 5.64 12.70
CA LEU A 420 -2.65 4.19 12.47
C LEU A 420 -2.06 3.78 11.10
N ASP A 421 -1.97 4.71 10.15
CA ASP A 421 -1.52 4.49 8.76
C ASP A 421 -0.04 4.84 8.54
N VAL A 422 0.70 5.14 9.61
CA VAL A 422 2.07 5.68 9.60
C VAL A 422 3.11 4.67 9.06
N GLY A 423 2.71 3.42 8.77
CA GLY A 423 3.53 2.44 8.05
C GLY A 423 3.60 2.68 6.53
N VAL A 424 2.65 3.43 5.95
CA VAL A 424 2.58 3.74 4.51
C VAL A 424 2.78 5.25 4.35
N ALA A 425 4.03 5.70 4.43
CA ALA A 425 4.37 7.13 4.55
C ALA A 425 3.80 8.03 3.42
N LEU A 426 3.51 7.48 2.24
CA LEU A 426 2.89 8.18 1.12
C LEU A 426 1.88 7.26 0.42
N GLU A 427 0.58 7.45 0.65
CA GLU A 427 -0.41 7.02 -0.34
C GLU A 427 -0.18 7.86 -1.60
N ILE A 428 0.42 7.24 -2.62
CA ILE A 428 0.78 7.85 -3.92
C ILE A 428 -0.46 8.07 -4.83
N GLY A 429 -1.63 7.58 -4.40
CA GLY A 429 -2.90 7.97 -4.98
C GLY A 429 -3.51 9.05 -4.11
N PHE A 430 -4.02 10.12 -4.73
CA PHE A 430 -4.90 11.06 -4.05
C PHE A 430 -5.86 10.28 -3.19
#